data_AF-A0A7V9HV43-F1
#
_entry.id   AF-A0A7V9HV43-F1
#
_cell.length_a   1.000
_cell.length_b   1.000
_cell.length_c   1.000
_cell.angle_alpha   90.00
_cell.angle_beta   90.00
_cell.angle_gamma   90.00
#
_symmetry.space_group_name_H-M   'P 1'
#
loop_
_entity.id
_entity.type
_entity.pdbx_description
1 polymer ?
#
loop_
_entity_poly.entity_id
_entity_poly.type
_entity_poly.pdbx_seq_one_letter_code
_entity_poly.pdbx_strand_id
1 'polypeptide(L)'
;MATAFADAICPSSGANEHYGAGGPLPAETRFIDPRSDETWDALVLKHPEHTFFHSAAWAQVLCRSYGHNPFYLQLCDRGTLLALLPLLEVNSRLTGRRAVCLPFSDYCGPLVFNESAPTPLQKRLLEMGRLRKWKYVELRGSNEMQDAQSCDPTFYVHQLDLT
;
A
#
# COMPACT_ATOMS: atom_id res chain seq x y z
N MET A 1 -15.75 15.63 4.59
CA MET A 1 -14.66 16.62 4.61
C MET A 1 -13.40 15.88 4.17
N ALA A 2 -13.08 15.96 2.88
CA ALA A 2 -11.95 15.26 2.29
C ALA A 2 -10.66 15.98 2.69
N THR A 3 -9.75 15.27 3.34
CA THR A 3 -8.43 15.80 3.69
C THR A 3 -7.58 15.74 2.43
N ALA A 4 -7.16 16.89 1.91
CA ALA A 4 -6.20 16.97 0.82
C ALA A 4 -4.84 16.43 1.30
N PHE A 5 -4.30 15.44 0.60
CA PHE A 5 -2.94 14.96 0.80
C PHE A 5 -2.04 15.73 -0.17
N ALA A 6 -0.98 16.35 0.36
CA ALA A 6 -0.03 17.10 -0.44
C ALA A 6 0.79 16.14 -1.32
N ASP A 7 0.85 16.44 -2.63
CA ASP A 7 1.60 15.68 -3.62
C ASP A 7 3.08 16.05 -3.62
N ALA A 8 3.93 15.07 -3.33
CA ALA A 8 5.33 15.09 -3.72
C ALA A 8 5.54 13.95 -4.72
N ILE A 9 5.71 14.30 -5.99
CA ILE A 9 6.03 13.37 -7.07
C ILE A 9 7.48 12.93 -6.87
N CYS A 10 7.77 11.63 -6.95
CA CYS A 10 9.15 11.15 -7.02
C CYS A 10 9.79 11.72 -8.29
N PRO A 11 10.79 12.61 -8.20
CA PRO A 11 11.39 13.21 -9.38
C PRO A 11 12.16 12.14 -10.18
N SER A 12 11.97 12.15 -11.50
CA SER A 12 12.82 11.38 -12.41
C SER A 12 14.25 11.88 -12.35
N SER A 13 15.17 10.96 -12.05
CA SER A 13 16.62 11.15 -11.91
C SER A 13 17.22 12.27 -12.78
N GLY A 14 17.78 13.28 -12.11
CA GLY A 14 18.67 14.28 -12.67
C GLY A 14 19.81 14.53 -11.68
N ALA A 15 21.04 14.28 -12.11
CA ALA A 15 22.24 14.32 -11.29
C ALA A 15 22.55 15.71 -10.71
N ASN A 16 22.90 15.76 -9.41
CA ASN A 16 24.14 16.36 -8.91
C ASN A 16 24.31 16.12 -7.40
N GLU A 17 25.50 15.64 -7.05
CA GLU A 17 25.95 15.32 -5.69
C GLU A 17 26.27 16.59 -4.88
N HIS A 18 25.98 16.56 -3.58
CA HIS A 18 26.86 17.10 -2.54
C HIS A 18 26.52 16.44 -1.18
N TYR A 19 27.49 15.69 -0.65
CA TYR A 19 27.38 14.88 0.57
C TYR A 19 27.27 15.74 1.85
N GLY A 20 26.24 15.48 2.66
CA GLY A 20 26.16 15.85 4.07
C GLY A 20 25.83 14.61 4.91
N ALA A 21 26.59 14.39 5.98
CA ALA A 21 26.43 13.25 6.89
C ALA A 21 25.05 13.25 7.57
N GLY A 22 24.17 12.36 7.13
CA GLY A 22 22.91 12.03 7.79
C GLY A 22 22.72 10.52 7.70
N GLY A 23 22.25 9.90 8.77
CA GLY A 23 21.82 8.49 8.72
C GLY A 23 20.81 8.27 7.58
N PRO A 24 20.49 7.01 7.22
CA PRO A 24 19.57 6.75 6.11
C PRO A 24 18.29 7.56 6.28
N LEU A 25 18.02 8.48 5.34
CA LEU A 25 16.75 9.18 5.30
C LEU A 25 15.63 8.12 5.32
N PRO A 26 14.60 8.28 6.16
CA PRO A 26 13.54 7.29 6.27
C PRO A 26 12.82 7.15 4.93
N ALA A 27 12.38 5.93 4.61
CA ALA A 27 11.55 5.67 3.44
C ALA A 27 10.33 6.62 3.42
N GLU A 28 10.18 7.33 2.31
CA GLU A 28 9.14 8.30 2.06
C GLU A 28 7.84 7.59 1.69
N THR A 29 6.71 8.11 2.20
CA THR A 29 5.40 7.52 1.95
C THR A 29 4.47 8.55 1.35
N ARG A 30 3.85 8.21 0.23
CA ARG A 30 2.80 8.98 -0.40
C ARG A 30 1.48 8.23 -0.30
N PHE A 31 0.44 8.96 0.11
CA PHE A 31 -0.94 8.46 0.04
C PHE A 31 -1.57 8.93 -1.24
N ILE A 32 -2.14 7.98 -1.96
CA ILE A 32 -2.58 8.17 -3.32
C ILE A 32 -4.05 7.78 -3.39
N ASP A 33 -4.84 8.64 -4.01
CA ASP A 33 -6.07 8.20 -4.64
C ASP A 33 -5.73 7.83 -6.09
N PRO A 34 -5.72 6.53 -6.43
CA PRO A 34 -5.25 6.06 -7.75
C PRO A 34 -6.15 6.59 -8.88
N ARG A 35 -7.36 7.05 -8.56
CA ARG A 35 -8.31 7.59 -9.53
C ARG A 35 -7.90 8.98 -10.03
N SER A 36 -7.04 9.66 -9.30
CA SER A 36 -6.51 10.99 -9.63
C SER A 36 -5.01 10.99 -9.89
N ASP A 37 -4.34 9.83 -9.81
CA ASP A 37 -2.90 9.71 -10.05
C ASP A 37 -2.65 8.89 -11.32
N GLU A 38 -2.29 9.60 -12.39
CA GLU A 38 -2.03 9.01 -13.71
C GLU A 38 -0.81 8.08 -13.73
N THR A 39 0.07 8.18 -12.73
CA THR A 39 1.28 7.35 -12.65
C THR A 39 1.03 6.00 -12.00
N TRP A 40 -0.03 5.88 -11.18
CA TRP A 40 -0.29 4.69 -10.37
C TRP A 40 -0.35 3.40 -11.19
N ASP A 41 -1.22 3.34 -12.19
CA ASP A 41 -1.39 2.13 -13.02
C ASP A 41 -0.10 1.79 -13.78
N ALA A 42 0.64 2.81 -14.23
CA ALA A 42 1.94 2.60 -14.89
C ALA A 42 3.00 2.03 -13.95
N LEU A 43 2.95 2.32 -12.64
CA LEU A 43 3.83 1.70 -11.65
C LEU A 43 3.38 0.28 -11.30
N VAL A 44 2.06 0.05 -11.17
CA VAL A 44 1.47 -1.28 -10.91
C VAL A 44 1.87 -2.27 -12.00
N LEU A 45 1.76 -1.88 -13.28
CA LEU A 45 2.09 -2.72 -14.44
C LEU A 45 3.56 -3.16 -14.49
N LYS A 46 4.46 -2.51 -13.73
CA LYS A 46 5.88 -2.91 -13.66
C LYS A 46 6.12 -4.13 -12.77
N HIS A 47 5.15 -4.52 -11.94
CA HIS A 47 5.31 -5.63 -11.01
C HIS A 47 4.75 -6.93 -11.61
N PRO A 48 5.48 -8.05 -11.65
CA PRO A 48 4.99 -9.29 -12.28
C PRO A 48 3.76 -9.87 -11.60
N GLU A 49 3.61 -9.67 -10.28
CA GLU A 49 2.47 -10.18 -9.50
C GLU A 49 1.27 -9.22 -9.43
N HIS A 50 1.25 -8.17 -10.24
CA HIS A 50 0.09 -7.27 -10.27
C HIS A 50 -1.17 -8.01 -10.72
N THR A 51 -2.30 -7.56 -10.19
CA THR A 51 -3.63 -8.05 -10.55
C THR A 51 -4.53 -6.86 -10.85
N PHE A 52 -5.67 -7.10 -11.49
CA PHE A 52 -6.68 -6.07 -11.73
C PHE A 52 -7.10 -5.33 -10.45
N PHE A 53 -7.06 -5.99 -9.28
CA PHE A 53 -7.42 -5.38 -8.00
C PHE A 53 -6.46 -4.28 -7.55
N HIS A 54 -5.27 -4.19 -8.13
CA HIS A 54 -4.34 -3.10 -7.86
C HIS A 54 -4.66 -1.84 -8.67
N SER A 55 -5.56 -1.90 -9.66
CA SER A 55 -5.80 -0.81 -10.61
C SER A 55 -6.64 0.34 -10.05
N ALA A 56 -6.46 1.53 -10.64
CA ALA A 56 -7.34 2.68 -10.43
C ALA A 56 -8.80 2.38 -10.83
N ALA A 57 -9.00 1.55 -11.85
CA ALA A 57 -10.33 1.13 -12.30
C ALA A 57 -11.07 0.36 -11.19
N TRP A 58 -10.39 -0.54 -10.48
CA TRP A 58 -10.98 -1.24 -9.35
C TRP A 58 -11.30 -0.30 -8.19
N ALA A 59 -10.39 0.61 -7.85
CA ALA A 59 -10.64 1.66 -6.86
C ALA A 59 -11.90 2.48 -7.19
N GLN A 60 -12.11 2.80 -8.47
CA GLN A 60 -13.30 3.51 -8.94
C GLN A 60 -14.59 2.70 -8.76
N VAL A 61 -14.56 1.38 -8.99
CA VAL A 61 -15.71 0.50 -8.71
C VAL A 61 -16.05 0.53 -7.23
N LEU A 62 -15.06 0.36 -6.35
CA LEU A 62 -15.28 0.37 -4.91
C LEU A 62 -15.83 1.71 -4.41
N CYS A 63 -15.34 2.81 -4.96
CA CYS A 63 -15.84 4.13 -4.62
C CYS A 63 -17.29 4.34 -5.09
N ARG A 64 -17.60 4.02 -6.35
CA ARG A 64 -18.93 4.25 -6.92
C ARG A 64 -20.01 3.34 -6.33
N SER A 65 -19.67 2.08 -6.07
CA SER A 65 -20.64 1.08 -5.60
C SER A 65 -20.86 1.12 -4.09
N TYR A 66 -19.82 1.44 -3.31
CA TYR A 66 -19.85 1.31 -1.85
C TYR A 66 -19.47 2.59 -1.09
N GLY A 67 -19.10 3.67 -1.79
CA GLY A 67 -18.66 4.92 -1.16
C GLY A 67 -17.31 4.80 -0.45
N HIS A 68 -16.50 3.78 -0.77
CA HIS A 68 -15.17 3.65 -0.21
C HIS A 68 -14.21 4.71 -0.76
N ASN A 69 -13.39 5.28 0.12
CA ASN A 69 -12.32 6.21 -0.27
C ASN A 69 -11.01 5.43 -0.33
N PRO A 70 -10.36 5.37 -1.50
CA PRO A 70 -9.05 4.73 -1.64
C PRO A 70 -8.04 5.34 -0.67
N PHE A 71 -7.24 4.48 -0.04
CA PHE A 71 -6.15 4.88 0.82
C PHE A 71 -4.87 4.17 0.36
N TYR A 72 -4.47 4.37 -0.88
CA TYR A 72 -3.37 3.60 -1.45
C TYR A 72 -2.04 4.18 -0.98
N LEU A 73 -1.05 3.31 -0.83
CA LEU A 73 0.26 3.66 -0.31
C LEU A 73 1.31 3.40 -1.38
N GLN A 74 2.13 4.42 -1.65
CA GLN A 74 3.38 4.28 -2.38
C GLN A 74 4.53 4.52 -1.39
N LEU A 75 5.46 3.57 -1.33
CA LEU A 75 6.66 3.65 -0.50
C LEU A 75 7.89 3.82 -1.40
N CYS A 76 8.69 4.85 -1.14
CA CYS A 76 9.94 5.11 -1.84
C CYS A 76 11.10 5.23 -0.83
N ASP A 77 12.31 4.89 -1.24
CA ASP A 77 13.53 5.22 -0.50
C ASP A 77 14.52 5.88 -1.46
N ARG A 78 14.89 7.14 -1.17
CA ARG A 78 15.79 7.95 -2.01
C ARG A 78 15.41 7.93 -3.50
N GLY A 79 14.12 8.06 -3.80
CA GLY A 79 13.57 8.03 -5.15
C GLY A 79 13.37 6.63 -5.76
N THR A 80 13.82 5.58 -5.09
CA THR A 80 13.60 4.19 -5.53
C THR A 80 12.24 3.70 -5.03
N LEU A 81 11.38 3.25 -5.95
CA LEU A 81 10.10 2.64 -5.59
C LEU A 81 10.34 1.31 -4.85
N LEU A 82 9.87 1.22 -3.60
CA LEU A 82 10.00 0.04 -2.76
C LEU A 82 8.72 -0.81 -2.76
N ALA A 83 7.57 -0.17 -2.63
CA ALA A 83 6.30 -0.88 -2.59
C ALA A 83 5.11 -0.04 -3.07
N LEU A 84 4.11 -0.72 -3.63
CA LEU A 84 2.77 -0.21 -3.86
C LEU A 84 1.79 -1.08 -3.07
N LEU A 85 0.90 -0.45 -2.32
CA LEU A 85 0.01 -1.16 -1.42
C LEU A 85 -1.41 -0.57 -1.47
N PRO A 86 -2.36 -1.28 -2.09
CA PRO A 86 -3.76 -0.91 -2.06
C PRO A 86 -4.35 -1.13 -0.65
N LEU A 87 -4.86 -0.06 -0.04
CA LEU A 87 -5.58 -0.13 1.25
C LEU A 87 -6.84 0.73 1.22
N LEU A 88 -7.73 0.41 2.14
CA LEU A 88 -8.80 1.29 2.61
C LEU A 88 -8.61 1.59 4.09
N GLU A 89 -8.85 2.84 4.47
CA GLU A 89 -9.03 3.17 5.88
C GLU A 89 -10.50 3.08 6.24
N VAL A 90 -10.83 2.20 7.19
CA VAL A 90 -12.18 2.09 7.75
C VAL A 90 -12.20 2.75 9.11
N ASN A 91 -13.14 3.66 9.32
CA ASN A 91 -13.37 4.33 10.61
C ASN A 91 -14.80 4.06 11.09
N SER A 92 -14.96 3.12 12.02
CA SER A 92 -16.26 2.73 12.58
C SER A 92 -16.30 2.99 14.07
N ARG A 93 -17.45 3.47 14.57
CA ARG A 93 -17.66 3.71 16.01
C ARG A 93 -17.66 2.42 16.83
N LEU A 94 -18.15 1.32 16.26
CA LEU A 94 -18.27 0.04 16.96
C LEU A 94 -16.93 -0.72 16.96
N THR A 95 -16.29 -0.82 15.80
CA THR A 95 -15.08 -1.65 15.63
C THR A 95 -13.79 -0.85 15.77
N GLY A 96 -13.85 0.48 15.75
CA GLY A 96 -12.68 1.37 15.72
C GLY A 96 -12.13 1.62 14.31
N ARG A 97 -10.98 2.29 14.26
CA ARG A 97 -10.26 2.61 13.03
C ARG A 97 -9.23 1.54 12.67
N ARG A 98 -9.11 1.21 11.39
CA ARG A 98 -8.20 0.17 10.87
C ARG A 98 -7.82 0.45 9.41
N ALA A 99 -6.69 -0.09 8.98
CA ALA A 99 -6.40 -0.23 7.56
C ALA A 99 -6.70 -1.66 7.14
N VAL A 100 -7.35 -1.82 6.00
CA VAL A 100 -7.64 -3.14 5.45
C VAL A 100 -7.33 -3.16 3.97
N CYS A 101 -6.93 -4.34 3.49
CA CYS A 101 -6.93 -4.64 2.07
C CYS A 101 -8.32 -4.40 1.47
N LEU A 102 -8.36 -4.22 0.16
CA LEU A 102 -9.58 -3.90 -0.57
C LEU A 102 -10.64 -5.00 -0.41
N PRO A 103 -11.92 -4.64 -0.19
CA PRO A 103 -13.01 -5.60 -0.21
C PRO A 103 -13.15 -6.22 -1.59
N PHE A 104 -13.68 -7.44 -1.63
CA PHE A 104 -13.88 -8.21 -2.87
C PHE A 104 -12.59 -8.41 -3.70
N SER A 105 -11.46 -8.48 -3.00
CA SER A 105 -10.12 -8.61 -3.58
C SER A 105 -9.38 -9.71 -2.83
N ASP A 106 -9.43 -10.94 -3.33
CA ASP A 106 -8.84 -12.09 -2.64
C ASP A 106 -7.30 -12.11 -2.79
N TYR A 107 -6.80 -11.58 -3.91
CA TYR A 107 -5.36 -11.48 -4.23
C TYR A 107 -4.97 -10.03 -4.54
N CYS A 108 -4.75 -9.23 -3.50
CA CYS A 108 -4.40 -7.81 -3.60
C CYS A 108 -3.42 -7.39 -2.50
N GLY A 109 -2.25 -8.04 -2.50
CA GLY A 109 -1.21 -7.84 -1.51
C GLY A 109 -0.37 -6.59 -1.80
N PRO A 110 0.60 -6.28 -0.94
CA PRO A 110 1.64 -5.33 -1.29
C PRO A 110 2.43 -5.84 -2.50
N LEU A 111 2.62 -4.98 -3.51
CA LEU A 111 3.58 -5.18 -4.59
C LEU A 111 4.94 -4.66 -4.13
N VAL A 112 5.92 -5.55 -3.98
CA VAL A 112 7.21 -5.26 -3.35
C VAL A 112 8.31 -5.38 -4.40
N PHE A 113 8.96 -4.27 -4.74
CA PHE A 113 9.85 -4.18 -5.91
C PHE A 113 11.30 -4.56 -5.61
N ASN A 114 11.65 -4.81 -4.34
CA ASN A 114 13.00 -5.13 -3.90
C ASN A 114 12.95 -6.09 -2.70
N GLU A 115 13.83 -7.08 -2.63
CA GLU A 115 13.96 -8.02 -1.51
C GLU A 115 14.19 -7.31 -0.15
N SER A 116 14.77 -6.12 -0.16
CA SER A 116 14.99 -5.29 1.04
C SER A 116 13.77 -4.46 1.47
N ALA A 117 12.71 -4.37 0.65
CA ALA A 117 11.56 -3.52 0.91
C ALA A 117 10.53 -4.02 1.96
N PRO A 118 10.41 -5.33 2.29
CA PRO A 118 9.48 -5.79 3.33
C PRO A 118 9.69 -5.13 4.70
N THR A 119 10.94 -5.05 5.17
CA THR A 119 11.25 -4.48 6.49
C THR A 119 10.92 -2.98 6.59
N PRO A 120 11.33 -2.11 5.64
CA PRO A 120 10.87 -0.72 5.58
C PRO A 120 9.35 -0.59 5.51
N LEU A 121 8.66 -1.41 4.71
CA LEU A 121 7.21 -1.37 4.57
C LEU A 121 6.52 -1.72 5.89
N GLN A 122 6.93 -2.80 6.54
CA GLN A 122 6.38 -3.22 7.83
C GLN A 122 6.58 -2.15 8.90
N LYS A 123 7.81 -1.62 9.03
CA LYS A 123 8.13 -0.54 9.98
C LYS A 123 7.24 0.68 9.71
N ARG A 124 7.03 1.03 8.45
CA ARG A 124 6.20 2.16 8.08
C ARG A 124 4.72 1.93 8.38
N LEU A 125 4.19 0.74 8.11
CA LEU A 125 2.81 0.38 8.45
C LEU A 125 2.55 0.45 9.97
N LEU A 126 3.50 0.00 10.79
CA LEU A 126 3.42 0.10 12.24
C LEU A 126 3.44 1.56 12.72
N GLU A 127 4.35 2.38 12.18
CA GLU A 127 4.42 3.80 12.50
C GLU A 127 3.11 4.52 12.13
N MET A 128 2.61 4.25 10.92
CA MET A 128 1.35 4.80 10.45
C MET A 128 0.18 4.32 11.32
N GLY A 129 0.16 3.04 11.70
CA GLY A 129 -0.85 2.51 12.61
C GLY A 129 -0.89 3.25 13.94
N ARG A 130 0.28 3.55 14.52
CA ARG A 130 0.37 4.35 15.75
C ARG A 130 -0.13 5.79 15.53
N LEU A 131 0.33 6.47 14.48
CA LEU A 131 -0.04 7.87 14.18
C LEU A 131 -1.54 8.01 13.88
N ARG A 132 -2.11 7.05 13.17
CA ARG A 132 -3.49 7.06 12.68
C ARG A 132 -4.46 6.43 13.66
N LYS A 133 -3.94 5.81 14.73
CA LYS A 133 -4.67 5.04 15.75
C LYS A 133 -5.43 3.87 15.14
N TRP A 134 -4.78 3.14 14.24
CA TRP A 134 -5.31 1.88 13.73
C TRP A 134 -5.22 0.81 14.80
N LYS A 135 -6.31 0.05 14.96
CA LYS A 135 -6.31 -1.14 15.80
C LYS A 135 -5.51 -2.29 15.18
N TYR A 136 -5.57 -2.41 13.85
CA TYR A 136 -4.84 -3.40 13.08
C TYR A 136 -4.70 -2.95 11.62
N VAL A 137 -3.80 -3.64 10.90
CA VAL A 137 -3.63 -3.58 9.44
C VAL A 137 -3.91 -4.98 8.90
N GLU A 138 -4.88 -5.11 8.00
CA GLU A 138 -5.16 -6.38 7.30
C GLU A 138 -4.56 -6.32 5.89
N LEU A 139 -3.71 -7.30 5.56
CA LEU A 139 -3.14 -7.49 4.23
C LEU A 139 -3.66 -8.81 3.66
N ARG A 140 -4.03 -8.85 2.37
CA ARG A 140 -4.48 -10.08 1.70
C ARG A 140 -3.61 -10.35 0.49
N GLY A 141 -2.90 -11.47 0.48
CA GLY A 141 -2.07 -11.87 -0.64
C GLY A 141 -0.96 -12.81 -0.20
N SER A 142 -0.39 -13.49 -1.19
CA SER A 142 0.76 -14.38 -1.05
C SER A 142 2.04 -13.55 -1.06
N ASN A 143 2.38 -12.92 0.06
CA ASN A 143 3.75 -12.45 0.23
C ASN A 143 4.18 -12.59 1.69
N GLU A 144 5.44 -12.95 1.89
CA GLU A 144 6.09 -13.44 3.12
C GLU A 144 6.21 -12.36 4.24
N MET A 145 5.29 -11.41 4.31
CA MET A 145 5.26 -10.32 5.28
C MET A 145 4.44 -10.65 6.54
N GLN A 146 4.10 -11.93 6.75
CA GLN A 146 3.12 -12.38 7.74
C GLN A 146 3.65 -12.45 9.19
N ASP A 147 4.91 -12.09 9.46
CA ASP A 147 5.49 -12.19 10.81
C ASP A 147 5.17 -11.02 11.77
N ALA A 148 4.17 -10.19 11.46
CA ALA A 148 3.69 -9.17 12.40
C ALA A 148 2.48 -9.67 13.21
N GLN A 149 2.73 -10.21 14.40
CA GLN A 149 1.80 -10.40 15.52
C GLN A 149 0.32 -10.45 15.13
N SER A 150 -0.12 -11.61 14.65
CA SER A 150 -1.53 -11.83 14.34
C SER A 150 -2.36 -12.14 15.59
N CYS A 151 -3.57 -11.57 15.64
CA CYS A 151 -4.68 -12.15 16.37
C CYS A 151 -5.51 -12.95 15.36
N ASP A 152 -5.20 -14.24 15.16
CA ASP A 152 -5.69 -14.99 13.99
C ASP A 152 -7.11 -15.55 14.14
N PRO A 153 -8.00 -15.28 13.15
CA PRO A 153 -8.84 -16.30 12.54
C PRO A 153 -8.06 -17.06 11.46
N THR A 154 -8.07 -18.40 11.53
CA THR A 154 -7.46 -19.27 10.51
C THR A 154 -8.34 -19.36 9.25
N PHE A 155 -7.75 -19.36 8.06
CA PHE A 155 -8.45 -19.54 6.78
C PHE A 155 -7.71 -20.57 5.90
N TYR A 156 -8.45 -21.19 4.97
CA TYR A 156 -7.92 -22.14 3.99
C TYR A 156 -7.95 -21.52 2.59
N VAL A 157 -6.83 -21.59 1.87
CA VAL A 157 -6.74 -21.18 0.46
C VAL A 157 -6.59 -22.44 -0.40
N HIS A 158 -7.38 -22.54 -1.46
CA HIS A 158 -7.29 -23.62 -2.45
C HIS A 158 -6.74 -23.06 -3.76
N GLN A 159 -5.57 -23.56 -4.18
CA GLN A 159 -4.98 -23.22 -5.47
C GLN A 159 -5.21 -24.39 -6.43
N LEU A 160 -5.98 -24.15 -7.49
CA LEU A 160 -6.18 -25.13 -8.56
C LEU A 160 -5.31 -24.72 -9.74
N ASP A 161 -4.50 -25.67 -10.22
CA ASP A 161 -3.85 -25.54 -11.50
C ASP A 161 -4.89 -25.82 -12.60
N LEU A 162 -5.06 -24.87 -13.52
CA LEU A 162 -6.01 -24.96 -14.63
C LEU A 162 -5.30 -25.21 -15.97
N THR A 163 -3.99 -25.52 -15.93
CA THR A 163 -3.19 -25.82 -17.13
C THR A 163 -3.36 -27.24 -17.65
#